data_AF-A0A2X2X2T7-F1
#
_entry.id   AF-A0A2X2X2T7-F1
#
_cell.length_a   1.000
_cell.length_b   1.000
_cell.length_c   1.000
_cell.angle_alpha   90.00
_cell.angle_beta   90.00
_cell.angle_gamma   90.00
#
_symmetry.space_group_name_H-M   'P 1'
#
loop_
_entity.id
_entity.type
_entity.pdbx_description
1 polymer ?
#
loop_
_entity_poly.entity_id
_entity_poly.type
_entity_poly.pdbx_seq_one_letter_code
_entity_poly.pdbx_strand_id
1 'polypeptide(L)'
;MTTQRDWGNRTDRKNAKTKYTLERVGVETFKAEVERRAGIKFEPIRPYEFTGRGDRIGWVKGIDNKWHLTLFIENGRILDYPGRPLKTGLLEIAKIHKGEFRITANQNLIHCRRAGKPESED
;
A
#
# COMPACT_ATOMS: atom_id res chain seq x y z
N MET A 1 13.75 -4.77 13.56
CA MET A 1 14.83 -4.31 12.65
C MET A 1 16.23 -4.79 13.05
N THR A 2 16.56 -4.89 14.35
CA THR A 2 17.94 -5.21 14.79
C THR A 2 18.38 -6.64 14.46
N THR A 3 17.49 -7.64 14.53
CA THR A 3 17.85 -9.04 14.20
C THR A 3 18.36 -9.19 12.75
N GLN A 4 17.65 -8.61 11.77
CA GLN A 4 18.13 -8.62 10.38
C GLN A 4 19.43 -7.81 10.20
N ARG A 5 19.58 -6.70 10.90
CA ARG A 5 20.80 -5.88 10.83
C ARG A 5 22.02 -6.66 11.28
N ASP A 6 21.86 -7.46 12.33
CA ASP A 6 22.97 -8.17 12.96
C ASP A 6 23.24 -9.53 12.27
N TRP A 7 22.21 -10.17 11.71
CA TRP A 7 22.33 -11.48 11.05
C TRP A 7 22.39 -11.39 9.52
N GLY A 8 22.12 -10.24 8.91
CA GLY A 8 22.20 -10.09 7.45
C GLY A 8 23.62 -10.38 6.94
N ASN A 9 23.74 -11.08 5.81
CA ASN A 9 25.03 -11.25 5.14
C ASN A 9 25.54 -9.87 4.67
N ARG A 10 26.66 -9.40 5.23
CA ARG A 10 27.25 -8.09 4.90
C ARG A 10 28.32 -8.16 3.81
N THR A 11 28.79 -9.37 3.48
CA THR A 11 29.83 -9.59 2.47
C THR A 11 29.24 -9.66 1.08
N ASP A 12 28.10 -10.35 0.91
CA ASP A 12 27.39 -10.43 -0.37
C ASP A 12 26.04 -9.70 -0.31
N ARG A 13 25.97 -8.57 -1.02
CA ARG A 13 24.76 -7.76 -1.14
C ARG A 13 23.60 -8.53 -1.77
N LYS A 14 23.86 -9.50 -2.67
CA LYS A 14 22.80 -10.32 -3.29
C LYS A 14 22.12 -11.23 -2.26
N ASN A 15 22.83 -11.59 -1.18
CA ASN A 15 22.36 -12.44 -0.09
C ASN A 15 21.94 -11.63 1.18
N ALA A 16 21.98 -10.30 1.14
CA ALA A 16 21.72 -9.45 2.30
C ALA A 16 20.23 -9.31 2.69
N LYS A 17 19.29 -9.71 1.81
CA LYS A 17 17.84 -9.59 2.09
C LYS A 17 17.36 -10.58 3.16
N THR A 18 16.39 -10.17 3.96
CA THR A 18 15.81 -10.96 5.08
C THR A 18 15.36 -12.35 4.67
N LYS A 19 14.81 -12.53 3.46
CA LYS A 19 14.42 -13.85 2.95
C LYS A 19 15.57 -14.86 3.03
N TYR A 20 16.79 -14.47 2.65
CA TYR A 20 17.95 -15.36 2.70
C TYR A 20 18.47 -15.57 4.12
N THR A 21 18.30 -14.56 4.98
CA THR A 21 18.66 -14.69 6.40
C THR A 21 17.73 -15.69 7.08
N LEU A 22 16.42 -15.65 6.80
CA LEU A 22 15.44 -16.61 7.30
C LEU A 22 15.73 -18.03 6.79
N GLU A 23 16.04 -18.21 5.51
CA GLU A 23 16.43 -19.53 4.96
C GLU A 23 17.69 -20.08 5.65
N ARG A 24 18.66 -19.21 5.99
CA ARG A 24 19.92 -19.62 6.60
C ARG A 24 19.80 -19.96 8.09
N VAL A 25 19.02 -19.20 8.86
CA VAL A 25 18.91 -19.38 10.32
C VAL A 25 17.69 -20.18 10.75
N GLY A 26 16.72 -20.38 9.86
CA GLY A 26 15.41 -20.94 10.16
C GLY A 26 14.44 -19.89 10.72
N VAL A 27 13.15 -20.06 10.42
CA VAL A 27 12.08 -19.16 10.84
C VAL A 27 11.92 -19.15 12.37
N GLU A 28 12.00 -20.32 13.02
CA GLU A 28 11.84 -20.42 14.48
C GLU A 28 12.98 -19.75 15.25
N THR A 29 14.23 -19.91 14.81
CA THR A 29 15.40 -19.23 15.40
C THR A 29 15.27 -17.71 15.28
N PHE A 30 14.82 -17.23 14.12
CA PHE A 30 14.60 -15.81 13.91
C PHE A 30 13.44 -15.28 14.78
N LYS A 31 12.36 -16.05 14.91
CA LYS A 31 11.20 -15.72 15.75
C LYS A 31 11.60 -15.63 17.22
N ALA A 32 12.30 -16.63 17.76
CA ALA A 32 12.76 -16.65 19.14
C ALA A 32 13.67 -15.47 19.48
N GLU A 33 14.58 -15.09 18.57
CA GLU A 33 15.44 -13.93 18.78
C GLU A 33 14.64 -12.61 18.73
N VAL A 34 13.60 -12.52 17.91
CA VAL A 34 12.70 -11.36 17.91
C VAL A 34 11.90 -11.28 19.22
N GLU A 35 11.36 -12.40 19.71
CA GLU A 35 10.67 -12.47 21.01
C GLU A 35 11.58 -12.02 22.15
N ARG A 36 12.82 -12.53 22.19
CA ARG A 36 13.83 -12.16 23.19
C ARG A 36 14.14 -10.67 23.18
N ARG A 37 14.28 -10.06 22.00
CA ARG A 37 14.61 -8.62 21.87
C ARG A 37 13.43 -7.71 22.12
N ALA A 38 12.22 -8.13 21.74
CA ALA A 38 11.01 -7.37 21.92
C ALA A 38 10.40 -7.53 23.32
N GLY A 39 10.81 -8.56 24.08
CA GLY A 39 10.27 -8.85 25.41
C GLY A 39 8.83 -9.36 25.38
N ILE A 40 8.39 -9.92 24.24
CA ILE A 40 7.03 -10.42 24.02
C ILE A 40 7.07 -11.86 23.49
N LYS A 41 5.99 -12.61 23.69
CA LYS A 41 5.77 -13.90 23.01
C LYS A 41 4.69 -13.73 21.95
N PHE A 42 4.91 -14.31 20.77
CA PHE A 42 3.91 -14.27 19.70
C PHE A 42 2.73 -15.17 20.03
N GLU A 43 1.52 -14.62 19.91
CA GLU A 43 0.29 -15.40 19.92
C GLU A 43 0.19 -16.29 18.66
N PRO A 44 -0.64 -17.35 18.69
CA PRO A 44 -1.02 -18.08 17.48
C PRO A 44 -1.57 -17.15 16.41
N ILE A 45 -1.36 -17.51 15.14
CA ILE A 45 -1.87 -16.74 14.01
C ILE A 45 -3.39 -16.67 14.10
N ARG A 46 -3.94 -15.44 14.05
CA ARG A 46 -5.38 -15.22 13.95
C ARG A 46 -5.83 -15.56 12.52
N PRO A 47 -6.98 -16.22 12.32
CA PRO A 47 -7.46 -16.57 10.98
C PRO A 47 -7.65 -15.31 10.10
N TYR A 48 -7.13 -15.35 8.88
CA TYR A 48 -7.34 -14.34 7.84
C TYR A 48 -7.30 -14.98 6.46
N GLU A 49 -7.98 -14.38 5.48
CA GLU A 49 -7.99 -14.83 4.09
C GLU A 49 -7.85 -13.63 3.15
N PHE A 50 -7.13 -13.81 2.03
CA PHE A 50 -7.05 -12.82 0.97
C PHE A 50 -7.88 -13.28 -0.23
N THR A 51 -8.87 -12.47 -0.63
CA THR A 51 -9.73 -12.75 -1.79
C THR A 51 -9.24 -12.10 -3.10
N GLY A 52 -8.30 -11.15 -3.01
CA GLY A 52 -7.77 -10.46 -4.18
C GLY A 52 -6.68 -9.44 -3.83
N ARG A 53 -6.01 -8.95 -4.87
CA ARG A 53 -4.94 -7.92 -4.77
C ARG A 53 -5.22 -6.67 -5.62
N GLY A 54 -6.30 -6.68 -6.41
CA GLY A 54 -6.64 -5.58 -7.30
C GLY A 54 -7.25 -4.39 -6.55
N ASP A 55 -7.12 -3.22 -7.15
CA ASP A 55 -7.80 -2.02 -6.64
C ASP A 55 -9.30 -2.04 -6.98
N ARG A 56 -10.09 -1.40 -6.13
CA ARG A 56 -11.51 -1.18 -6.38
C ARG A 56 -11.68 0.07 -7.24
N ILE A 57 -11.56 -0.09 -8.56
CA ILE A 57 -11.69 1.00 -9.53
C ILE A 57 -13.09 1.62 -9.47
N GLY A 58 -13.17 2.94 -9.58
CA GLY A 58 -14.43 3.68 -9.52
C GLY A 58 -14.84 4.08 -8.09
N TRP A 59 -16.14 4.30 -7.90
CA TRP A 59 -16.70 4.81 -6.66
C TRP A 59 -16.98 3.71 -5.65
N VAL A 60 -16.44 3.86 -4.44
CA VAL A 60 -16.70 2.98 -3.31
C VAL A 60 -17.21 3.80 -2.13
N LYS A 61 -18.30 3.35 -1.51
CA LYS A 61 -18.85 3.97 -0.29
C LYS A 61 -17.95 3.61 0.90
N GLY A 62 -17.45 4.64 1.58
CA GLY A 62 -16.71 4.53 2.82
C GLY A 62 -17.62 4.73 4.05
N ILE A 63 -16.99 5.10 5.17
CA ILE A 63 -17.65 5.39 6.44
C ILE A 63 -18.18 6.85 6.41
N ASP A 64 -19.18 7.19 7.22
CA ASP A 64 -19.76 8.54 7.36
C ASP A 64 -20.36 9.15 6.08
N ASN A 65 -20.99 8.33 5.22
CA ASN A 65 -21.52 8.77 3.91
C ASN A 65 -20.47 9.41 2.98
N LYS A 66 -19.19 9.11 3.22
CA LYS A 66 -18.10 9.56 2.37
C LYS A 66 -17.83 8.56 1.27
N TRP A 67 -17.34 9.07 0.15
CA TRP A 67 -17.03 8.26 -1.02
C TRP A 67 -15.54 8.32 -1.36
N HIS A 68 -15.05 7.23 -1.92
CA HIS A 68 -13.69 7.07 -2.44
C HIS A 68 -13.77 6.80 -3.94
N LEU A 69 -13.11 7.61 -4.75
CA LEU A 69 -12.96 7.39 -6.18
C LEU A 69 -11.55 6.89 -6.46
N THR A 70 -11.43 5.65 -6.91
CA THR A 70 -10.15 5.10 -7.38
C THR A 70 -10.01 5.37 -8.86
N LEU A 71 -9.01 6.16 -9.21
CA LEU A 71 -8.63 6.51 -10.57
C LEU A 71 -7.54 5.54 -11.04
N PHE A 72 -7.81 4.83 -12.14
CA PHE A 72 -6.80 4.05 -12.82
C PHE A 72 -5.78 4.98 -13.48
N ILE A 73 -4.49 4.79 -13.17
CA ILE A 73 -3.39 5.53 -13.76
C ILE A 73 -2.42 4.51 -14.36
N GLU A 74 -2.33 4.52 -15.68
CA GLU A 74 -1.44 3.62 -16.41
C GLU A 74 0.02 3.81 -15.96
N ASN A 75 0.62 2.74 -15.43
CA ASN A 75 1.98 2.70 -14.87
C ASN A 75 2.25 3.74 -13.74
N GLY A 76 1.20 4.28 -13.10
CA GLY A 76 1.33 5.39 -12.15
C GLY A 76 1.94 6.66 -12.74
N ARG A 77 1.96 6.80 -14.08
CA ARG A 77 2.58 7.94 -14.75
C ARG A 77 1.59 9.10 -14.86
N ILE A 78 1.82 10.12 -14.05
CA ILE A 78 1.04 11.35 -14.08
C ILE A 78 1.77 12.37 -14.94
N LEU A 79 1.34 12.49 -16.20
CA LEU A 79 1.84 13.45 -17.17
C LEU A 79 0.65 13.98 -17.99
N ASP A 80 0.76 15.20 -18.48
CA ASP A 80 -0.18 15.71 -19.47
C ASP A 80 0.20 15.14 -20.84
N TYR A 81 -0.67 14.28 -21.38
CA TYR A 81 -0.57 13.74 -22.72
C TYR A 81 -1.45 14.56 -23.68
N PRO A 82 -1.16 14.58 -25.00
CA PRO A 82 -2.07 15.15 -25.98
C PRO A 82 -3.48 14.55 -25.86
N GLY A 83 -4.49 15.38 -25.60
CA GLY A 83 -5.88 14.96 -25.39
C GLY A 83 -6.18 14.31 -24.02
N ARG A 84 -5.19 14.14 -23.13
CA ARG A 84 -5.36 13.58 -21.78
C ARG A 84 -4.51 14.35 -20.76
N PRO A 85 -4.97 15.52 -20.29
CA PRO A 85 -4.24 16.34 -19.32
C PRO A 85 -4.37 15.78 -17.89
N LEU A 86 -3.74 14.62 -17.62
CA LEU A 86 -3.88 13.91 -16.34
C LEU A 86 -3.32 14.70 -15.16
N LYS A 87 -2.16 15.35 -15.34
CA LYS A 87 -1.50 16.11 -14.27
C LYS A 87 -2.27 17.39 -13.97
N THR A 88 -2.73 18.08 -15.01
CA THR A 88 -3.54 19.28 -14.86
C THR A 88 -4.91 18.95 -14.27
N GLY A 89 -5.58 17.88 -14.72
CA GLY A 89 -6.85 17.43 -14.15
C GLY A 89 -6.74 17.06 -12.67
N LEU A 90 -5.70 16.33 -12.27
CA LEU A 90 -5.44 16.02 -10.86
C LEU A 90 -5.13 17.27 -10.02
N LEU A 91 -4.44 18.26 -10.60
CA LEU A 91 -4.17 19.53 -9.93
C LEU A 91 -5.47 20.31 -9.67
N GLU A 92 -6.38 20.39 -10.63
CA GLU A 92 -7.67 21.05 -10.43
C GLU A 92 -8.53 20.34 -9.39
N ILE A 93 -8.55 18.99 -9.42
CA ILE A 93 -9.21 18.21 -8.36
C ILE A 93 -8.57 18.52 -7.01
N ALA A 94 -7.25 18.60 -6.91
CA ALA A 94 -6.55 18.89 -5.67
C ALA A 94 -6.92 20.26 -5.08
N LYS A 95 -7.21 21.27 -5.91
CA LYS A 95 -7.62 22.61 -5.46
C LYS A 95 -9.00 22.63 -4.81
N ILE A 96 -9.95 21.85 -5.33
CA ILE A 96 -11.33 21.79 -4.82
C ILE A 96 -11.53 20.70 -3.77
N HIS A 97 -10.61 19.74 -3.68
CA HIS A 97 -10.74 18.59 -2.81
C HIS A 97 -10.65 18.97 -1.34
N LYS A 98 -11.63 18.52 -0.55
CA LYS A 98 -11.67 18.71 0.92
C LYS A 98 -11.13 17.52 1.70
N GLY A 99 -10.67 16.48 1.00
CA GLY A 99 -10.17 15.24 1.58
C GLY A 99 -8.68 15.02 1.32
N GLU A 100 -8.29 13.76 1.21
CA GLU A 100 -6.91 13.33 0.96
C GLU A 100 -6.82 12.49 -0.31
N PHE A 101 -5.61 12.37 -0.86
CA PHE A 101 -5.30 11.38 -1.89
C PHE A 101 -4.53 10.21 -1.28
N ARG A 102 -4.79 8.99 -1.74
CA ARG A 102 -4.03 7.80 -1.35
C ARG A 102 -3.44 7.13 -2.58
N ILE A 103 -2.12 6.94 -2.56
CA ILE A 103 -1.41 6.19 -3.60
C ILE A 103 -1.52 4.71 -3.24
N THR A 104 -1.97 3.90 -4.19
CA THR A 104 -2.15 2.46 -4.01
C THR A 104 -0.85 1.69 -4.29
N ALA A 105 -0.76 0.45 -3.78
CA ALA A 105 0.33 -0.46 -4.13
C ALA A 105 0.30 -0.89 -5.61
N ASN A 106 -0.83 -0.69 -6.30
CA ASN A 106 -1.02 -0.97 -7.72
C ASN A 106 -0.80 0.27 -8.61
N GLN A 107 -0.12 1.31 -8.09
CA GLN A 107 0.26 2.52 -8.83
C GLN A 107 -0.91 3.43 -9.25
N ASN A 108 -2.13 3.16 -8.78
CA ASN A 108 -3.30 4.01 -8.97
C ASN A 108 -3.45 5.05 -7.84
N LEU A 109 -4.36 6.01 -8.03
CA LEU A 109 -4.64 7.06 -7.07
C LEU A 109 -6.09 7.02 -6.59
N ILE A 110 -6.32 7.10 -5.28
CA ILE A 110 -7.65 7.19 -4.69
C ILE A 110 -7.90 8.61 -4.20
N HIS A 111 -8.91 9.25 -4.75
CA HIS A 111 -9.50 10.48 -4.23
C HIS A 111 -10.45 10.13 -3.08
N CYS A 112 -10.04 10.40 -1.84
CA CYS A 112 -10.73 9.93 -0.64
C CYS A 112 -11.60 11.01 0.01
N ARG A 113 -12.71 10.57 0.62
CA ARG A 113 -13.54 11.38 1.53
C ARG A 113 -14.32 12.51 0.85
N ARG A 114 -14.87 12.25 -0.34
CA ARG A 114 -15.82 13.18 -0.98
C ARG A 114 -17.19 13.08 -0.30
N ALA A 115 -17.81 14.21 -0.01
CA ALA A 115 -19.21 14.27 0.45
C ALA A 115 -20.15 14.13 -0.75
N GLY A 116 -21.07 13.16 -0.70
CA GLY A 116 -22.01 12.87 -1.78
C GLY A 116 -21.40 12.07 -2.94
N LYS A 117 -22.20 11.16 -3.51
CA LYS A 117 -21.91 10.52 -4.80
C LYS A 117 -22.23 11.58 -5.88
N PRO A 118 -21.33 11.93 -6.81
CA PRO A 118 -21.78 12.66 -8.00
C PRO A 118 -22.80 11.78 -8.72
N GLU A 119 -23.98 12.32 -8.98
CA GLU A 119 -24.91 11.72 -9.94
C GLU A 119 -24.14 11.58 -11.26
N SER A 120 -24.03 10.35 -11.75
CA SER A 120 -23.54 10.10 -13.09
C SER A 120 -24.61 10.60 -14.05
N GLU A 121 -24.34 11.66 -14.80
CA GLU A 121 -25.09 11.90 -16.04
C GLU A 121 -24.82 10.72 -16.97
N ASP A 122 -25.91 10.09 -17.41
CA ASP A 122 -25.95 8.94 -18.33
C ASP A 122 -25.28 9.21 -19.68
#